data_AF-A0A1M4VMQ7-F1
#
_entry.id   AF-A0A1M4VMQ7-F1
#
_cell.length_a   1.000
_cell.length_b   1.000
_cell.length_c   1.000
_cell.angle_alpha   90.00
_cell.angle_beta   90.00
_cell.angle_gamma   90.00
#
_symmetry.space_group_name_H-M   'P 1'
#
loop_
_entity.id
_entity.type
_entity.pdbx_description
1 polymer ?
#
loop_
_entity_poly.entity_id
_entity_poly.type
_entity_poly.pdbx_seq_one_letter_code
_entity_poly.pdbx_strand_id
1 'polypeptide(L)'
;MDEERERVEIAEQKRAALAYLTEAWDEAVAEGIDTDIMAHAALFAALSDLIDTYGEDAVADLTVSLPDRVRRGEFTLLRTIQ
;
A
#
# COMPACT_ATOMS: atom_id res chain seq x y z
N MET A 1 -22.54 9.54 -16.93
CA MET A 1 -22.83 8.09 -16.98
C MET A 1 -21.55 7.27 -17.14
N ASP A 2 -20.56 7.74 -17.89
CA ASP A 2 -19.28 7.02 -18.09
C ASP A 2 -18.31 7.16 -16.90
N GLU A 3 -18.18 8.36 -16.31
CA GLU A 3 -17.32 8.60 -15.14
C GLU A 3 -17.73 7.78 -13.89
N GLU A 4 -19.03 7.55 -13.70
CA GLU A 4 -19.52 6.76 -12.56
C GLU A 4 -19.17 5.27 -12.71
N ARG A 5 -19.19 4.75 -13.94
CA ARG A 5 -18.74 3.39 -14.25
C ARG A 5 -17.24 3.23 -14.04
N GLU A 6 -16.44 4.20 -14.51
CA GLU A 6 -14.98 4.20 -14.31
C GLU A 6 -14.62 4.23 -12.82
N ARG A 7 -15.31 5.03 -12.00
CA ARG A 7 -15.10 5.05 -10.54
C ARG A 7 -15.44 3.71 -9.88
N VAL A 8 -16.49 3.03 -10.35
CA VAL A 8 -16.87 1.70 -9.86
C VAL A 8 -15.81 0.67 -10.24
N GLU A 9 -15.34 0.68 -11.49
CA GLU A 9 -14.28 -0.22 -11.97
C GLU A 9 -12.95 -0.02 -11.20
N ILE A 10 -12.53 1.23 -10.97
CA ILE A 10 -11.34 1.52 -10.16
C ILE A 10 -11.52 1.01 -8.72
N ALA A 11 -12.71 1.16 -8.14
CA ALA A 11 -12.98 0.67 -6.80
C ALA A 11 -12.95 -0.86 -6.73
N GLU A 12 -13.45 -1.55 -7.76
CA GLU A 12 -13.37 -3.02 -7.87
C GLU A 12 -11.94 -3.50 -8.04
N GLN A 13 -11.16 -2.87 -8.92
CA GLN A 13 -9.73 -3.19 -9.08
C GLN A 13 -8.95 -2.99 -7.78
N LYS A 14 -9.20 -1.91 -7.04
CA LYS A 14 -8.58 -1.68 -5.73
C LYS A 14 -8.93 -2.77 -4.72
N ARG A 15 -10.19 -3.21 -4.68
CA ARG A 15 -10.61 -4.32 -3.79
C ARG A 15 -9.95 -5.63 -4.18
N ALA A 16 -9.87 -5.94 -5.47
CA ALA A 16 -9.22 -7.14 -5.97
C ALA A 16 -7.71 -7.14 -5.63
N ALA A 17 -7.01 -6.02 -5.86
CA ALA A 17 -5.60 -5.89 -5.51
C ALA A 17 -5.35 -6.07 -4.00
N LEU A 18 -6.20 -5.50 -3.14
CA LEU A 18 -6.11 -5.71 -1.69
C LEU A 18 -6.35 -7.16 -1.29
N ALA A 19 -7.29 -7.85 -1.94
CA ALA A 19 -7.53 -9.27 -1.69
C ALA A 19 -6.30 -10.12 -2.06
N TYR A 20 -5.70 -9.90 -3.23
CA TYR A 20 -4.47 -10.57 -3.64
C TYR A 20 -3.31 -10.32 -2.67
N LEU A 21 -3.13 -9.07 -2.23
CA LEU A 21 -2.09 -8.74 -1.24
C LEU A 21 -2.34 -9.42 0.10
N THR A 22 -3.60 -9.52 0.54
CA THR A 22 -3.96 -10.18 1.80
C THR A 22 -3.68 -11.68 1.73
N GLU A 23 -4.08 -12.33 0.64
CA GLU A 23 -3.83 -13.76 0.42
C GLU A 23 -2.32 -14.08 0.38
N ALA A 24 -1.54 -13.28 -0.35
CA ALA A 24 -0.08 -13.41 -0.38
C ALA A 24 0.55 -13.19 1.01
N TRP A 25 -0.04 -12.32 1.83
CA TRP A 25 0.40 -12.10 3.21
C TRP A 25 0.14 -13.31 4.10
N ASP A 26 -1.07 -13.88 4.01
CA ASP A 26 -1.46 -15.06 4.78
C ASP A 26 -0.59 -16.27 4.40
N GLU A 27 -0.29 -16.45 3.11
CA GLU A 27 0.60 -17.49 2.61
C GLU A 27 2.04 -17.32 3.13
N ALA A 28 2.60 -16.11 3.03
CA ALA A 28 3.94 -15.80 3.53
C ALA A 28 4.07 -16.10 5.04
N VAL A 29 3.07 -15.74 5.83
CA VAL A 29 3.03 -16.04 7.26
C VAL A 29 2.93 -17.55 7.51
N ALA A 30 2.13 -18.27 6.72
CA ALA A 30 2.01 -19.73 6.82
C ALA A 30 3.33 -20.45 6.49
N GLU A 31 4.16 -19.88 5.60
CA GLU A 31 5.51 -20.36 5.31
C GLU A 31 6.56 -19.98 6.38
N GLY A 32 6.16 -19.18 7.38
CA GLY A 32 7.02 -18.76 8.49
C GLY A 32 7.84 -17.51 8.21
N ILE A 33 7.47 -16.71 7.19
CA ILE A 33 8.07 -15.40 6.95
C ILE A 33 7.59 -14.43 8.03
N ASP A 34 8.53 -13.72 8.65
CA ASP A 34 8.23 -12.71 9.66
C ASP A 34 7.47 -11.53 9.02
N THR A 35 6.40 -11.09 9.69
CA THR A 35 5.52 -10.02 9.19
C THR A 35 6.25 -8.68 9.02
N ASP A 36 7.28 -8.41 9.82
CA ASP A 36 8.10 -7.21 9.68
C ASP A 36 8.95 -7.29 8.41
N ILE A 37 9.54 -8.45 8.13
CA ILE A 37 10.29 -8.70 6.88
C ILE A 37 9.36 -8.54 5.66
N MET A 38 8.16 -9.13 5.73
CA MET A 38 7.16 -9.01 4.66
C MET A 38 6.75 -7.54 4.41
N ALA A 39 6.56 -6.76 5.48
CA ALA A 39 6.22 -5.34 5.38
C ALA A 39 7.34 -4.53 4.69
N HIS A 40 8.60 -4.77 5.06
CA HIS A 40 9.74 -4.12 4.42
C HIS A 40 9.87 -4.50 2.94
N ALA A 41 9.67 -5.79 2.60
CA ALA A 41 9.68 -6.27 1.23
C ALA A 41 8.57 -5.63 0.38
N ALA A 42 7.35 -5.54 0.93
CA ALA A 42 6.21 -4.90 0.27
C ALA A 42 6.46 -3.40 0.03
N LEU A 43 7.05 -2.69 1.01
CA LEU A 43 7.41 -1.28 0.85
C LEU A 43 8.47 -1.10 -0.26
N PHE A 44 9.49 -1.95 -0.29
CA PHE A 44 10.51 -1.93 -1.34
C PHE A 44 9.90 -2.17 -2.73
N ALA A 45 9.05 -3.19 -2.87
CA ALA A 45 8.40 -3.50 -4.12
C ALA A 45 7.51 -2.33 -4.60
N ALA A 46 6.70 -1.76 -3.70
CA ALA A 46 5.84 -0.62 -4.02
C ALA A 46 6.63 0.62 -4.45
N LEU A 47 7.71 0.97 -3.73
CA LEU A 47 8.55 2.10 -4.12
C LEU A 47 9.28 1.85 -5.44
N SER A 48 9.75 0.62 -5.68
CA SER A 48 10.44 0.27 -6.93
C SER A 48 9.53 0.40 -8.15
N ASP A 49 8.28 -0.08 -8.05
CA ASP A 49 7.27 0.03 -9.11
C ASP A 49 6.87 1.50 -9.38
N LEU A 50 6.72 2.29 -8.32
CA LEU A 50 6.50 3.73 -8.46
C LEU A 50 7.68 4.44 -9.12
N ILE A 51 8.92 4.07 -8.78
CA ILE A 51 10.13 4.65 -9.38
C ILE A 51 10.25 4.27 -10.86
N ASP A 52 9.96 3.02 -11.22
CA ASP A 52 9.96 2.56 -12.62
C ASP A 52 8.92 3.33 -13.45
N THR A 53 7.75 3.61 -12.86
CA THR A 53 6.66 4.30 -13.53
C THR A 53 6.85 5.82 -13.61
N TYR A 54 7.33 6.46 -12.54
CA TYR A 54 7.30 7.92 -12.37
C TYR A 54 8.68 8.57 -12.24
N GLY A 55 9.74 7.80 -12.03
CA GLY A 55 11.10 8.28 -11.80
C GLY A 55 11.43 8.58 -10.33
N GLU A 56 12.72 8.58 -10.01
CA GLU A 56 13.24 8.73 -8.65
C GLU A 56 12.83 10.05 -7.99
N ASP A 57 12.96 11.18 -8.70
CA ASP A 57 12.64 12.52 -8.16
C ASP A 57 11.16 12.65 -7.79
N ALA A 58 10.25 12.15 -8.64
CA ALA A 58 8.82 12.22 -8.38
C ALA A 58 8.42 11.39 -7.15
N VAL A 59 9.04 10.22 -6.97
CA VAL A 59 8.80 9.37 -5.79
C VAL A 59 9.45 9.96 -4.55
N ALA A 60 10.64 10.56 -4.67
CA ALA A 60 11.26 11.29 -3.56
C ALA A 60 10.30 12.37 -3.03
N ASP A 61 9.76 13.22 -3.90
CA ASP A 61 8.80 14.26 -3.53
C ASP A 61 7.52 13.68 -2.88
N LEU A 62 7.00 12.56 -3.40
CA LEU A 62 5.86 11.85 -2.79
C LEU A 62 6.17 11.44 -1.34
N THR A 63 7.35 10.88 -1.11
CA THR A 63 7.74 10.31 0.19
C THR A 63 8.01 11.35 1.27
N VAL A 64 8.32 12.61 0.90
CA VAL A 64 8.50 13.72 1.87
C VAL A 64 7.30 13.89 2.80
N SER A 65 6.08 13.60 2.31
CA SER A 65 4.85 13.71 3.10
C SER A 65 4.62 12.53 4.06
N LEU A 66 5.27 11.39 3.86
CA LEU A 66 5.00 10.15 4.61
C LEU A 66 5.28 10.27 6.11
N PRO A 67 6.42 10.84 6.56
CA PRO A 67 6.69 10.98 8.00
C PRO A 67 5.57 11.72 8.74
N ASP A 68 5.02 12.78 8.15
CA ASP A 68 3.94 13.55 8.76
C ASP A 68 2.63 12.76 8.78
N ARG A 69 2.32 12.02 7.72
CA ARG A 69 1.16 11.12 7.67
C ARG A 69 1.24 10.01 8.73
N VAL A 70 2.43 9.42 8.92
CA VAL A 70 2.69 8.43 9.98
C VAL A 70 2.46 9.05 11.36
N ARG A 71 3.02 10.24 11.63
CA ARG A 71 2.83 10.93 12.92
C ARG A 71 1.38 11.33 13.18
N ARG A 72 0.59 11.60 12.13
CA ARG A 72 -0.86 11.82 12.23
C ARG A 72 -1.66 10.54 12.49
N GLY A 73 -1.03 9.38 12.41
CA GLY A 73 -1.68 8.08 12.62
C GLY A 73 -2.51 7.62 11.42
N GLU A 74 -2.26 8.12 10.21
CA GLU A 74 -3.04 7.73 9.02
C GLU A 74 -2.96 6.25 8.67
N PHE A 75 -1.87 5.59 9.10
CA PHE A 75 -1.64 4.18 8.87
C PHE A 75 -1.95 3.32 10.11
N THR A 76 -2.41 3.94 11.20
CA THR A 76 -2.81 3.22 12.41
C THR A 76 -4.27 2.79 12.29
N LEU A 77 -4.49 1.52 11.93
CA LEU A 77 -5.84 0.96 11.73
C LEU A 77 -6.67 0.88 13.02
N LEU A 78 -6.01 0.78 14.19
CA LEU A 78 -6.64 0.73 15.51
C LEU A 78 -6.30 1.99 16.30
N ARG A 79 -6.92 3.13 15.97
CA ARG A 79 -6.85 4.31 16.85
C ARG A 79 -7.76 4.05 18.06
N THR A 80 -7.20 3.58 19.17
CA THR A 80 -7.91 3.65 20.45
C THR A 80 -8.10 5.13 20.76
N ILE A 81 -9.34 5.59 20.78
CA ILE A 81 -9.66 6.94 21.26
C ILE A 81 -9.28 6.92 22.74
N GLN A 82 -8.18 7.56 23.10
CA GLN A 82 -7.82 7.82 24.49
C GLN A 82 -8.32 9.19 24.91
#